data_AF-A0A5N6DTT9-F1
#
_entry.id   AF-A0A5N6DTT9-F1
#
_cell.length_a   1.000
_cell.length_b   1.000
_cell.length_c   1.000
_cell.angle_alpha   90.00
_cell.angle_beta   90.00
_cell.angle_gamma   90.00
#
_symmetry.space_group_name_H-M   'P 1'
#
loop_
_entity.id
_entity.type
_entity.pdbx_description
1 polymer ?
#
loop_
_entity_poly.entity_id
_entity_poly.type
_entity_poly.pdbx_seq_one_letter_code
_entity_poly.pdbx_strand_id
1 'polypeptide(L)'
;MSSPRPTKRARANLTGDAHVTHLTQDSTAQPANSKINYEEVLRLVDQLGHGQLCDIVTKAAKAHSDVATDIHNTIEEMREKERNRVINFDPASKSVWHDINVAHRKLEGSQQYDVAGDVWYDTVDTIDSIVHRCGPFTSLQTRLNGLSALRRIGKTICLSDSGVVGHEVRKQCQGDHCLEKAMIEILSTMSEGERRAIREENSSEEALWPKLLELDDLAYDLCLFERLNEVLNWIDPPREVDDASDGEDSEDEEGSEYFGEEVEDEEEENSDENDVQYYDNPSNQSSNGNHHIFQVRESANEAPFRLDSEPKNK
;
A
#
# COMPACT_ATOMS: atom_id res chain seq x y z
N MET A 1 -75.82 -11.39 40.73
CA MET A 1 -76.12 -10.15 39.99
C MET A 1 -75.83 -8.94 40.89
N SER A 2 -75.58 -7.78 40.28
CA SER A 2 -75.76 -6.42 40.81
C SER A 2 -75.23 -6.05 42.21
N SER A 3 -74.18 -5.24 42.24
CA SER A 3 -73.92 -4.28 43.32
C SER A 3 -74.91 -3.10 43.28
N PRO A 4 -75.06 -2.35 44.38
CA PRO A 4 -75.01 -0.88 44.25
C PRO A 4 -74.11 -0.17 45.29
N ARG A 5 -73.72 1.07 44.95
CA ARG A 5 -73.06 2.11 45.78
C ARG A 5 -74.14 3.08 46.35
N PRO A 6 -73.87 4.17 47.12
CA PRO A 6 -72.62 4.86 47.51
C PRO A 6 -72.48 5.02 49.07
N THR A 7 -71.90 6.02 49.78
CA THR A 7 -71.50 7.44 49.50
C THR A 7 -70.58 8.04 50.60
N LYS A 8 -69.98 9.22 50.29
CA LYS A 8 -69.56 10.34 51.18
C LYS A 8 -68.22 10.31 51.98
N ARG A 9 -67.30 11.16 51.46
CA ARG A 9 -66.50 12.21 52.13
C ARG A 9 -65.24 11.88 52.98
N ALA A 10 -64.30 12.82 52.88
CA ALA A 10 -63.01 12.95 53.56
C ALA A 10 -63.17 13.47 55.03
N ARG A 11 -62.13 13.70 55.86
CA ARG A 11 -60.84 14.37 55.55
C ARG A 11 -59.80 14.27 56.70
N ALA A 12 -58.53 14.39 56.32
CA ALA A 12 -57.41 15.07 57.03
C ALA A 12 -56.60 14.37 58.15
N ASN A 13 -55.32 14.75 58.19
CA ASN A 13 -54.36 14.79 59.31
C ASN A 13 -53.72 13.49 59.84
N LEU A 14 -52.48 13.47 60.34
CA LEU A 14 -51.25 14.28 60.09
C LEU A 14 -50.03 13.54 60.72
N THR A 15 -48.82 13.81 60.21
CA THR A 15 -47.47 13.65 60.80
C THR A 15 -47.25 12.87 62.11
N GLY A 16 -46.26 11.95 62.13
CA GLY A 16 -45.61 11.50 63.37
C GLY A 16 -44.92 10.13 63.28
N ASP A 17 -43.76 10.06 62.64
CA ASP A 17 -42.93 8.84 62.58
C ASP A 17 -41.87 8.80 63.70
N ALA A 18 -41.38 7.58 64.01
CA ALA A 18 -40.15 7.19 64.74
C ALA A 18 -40.40 6.04 65.76
N HIS A 19 -40.39 4.79 65.30
CA HIS A 19 -40.15 3.64 66.18
C HIS A 19 -38.83 2.91 65.84
N VAL A 20 -38.02 2.78 66.89
CA VAL A 20 -36.66 2.20 66.95
C VAL A 20 -36.60 0.71 66.57
N THR A 21 -35.64 0.34 65.71
CA THR A 21 -34.68 -0.81 65.81
C THR A 21 -33.80 -0.78 64.55
N HIS A 22 -32.46 -0.76 64.51
CA HIS A 22 -31.39 -1.44 65.26
C HIS A 22 -31.15 -2.90 64.80
N LEU A 23 -29.89 -3.18 64.43
CA LEU A 23 -29.22 -4.46 64.07
C LEU A 23 -29.22 -5.01 62.62
N THR A 24 -27.99 -5.38 62.23
CA THR A 24 -27.51 -6.50 61.39
C THR A 24 -27.63 -6.53 59.85
N GLN A 25 -26.43 -6.64 59.26
CA GLN A 25 -26.00 -7.55 58.18
C GLN A 25 -26.07 -7.14 56.69
N ASP A 26 -25.03 -7.63 56.01
CA ASP A 26 -24.91 -8.01 54.60
C ASP A 26 -25.24 -6.95 53.52
N SER A 27 -24.34 -5.97 53.39
CA SER A 27 -24.18 -5.19 52.15
C SER A 27 -23.49 -5.99 51.04
N THR A 28 -24.11 -7.09 50.59
CA THR A 28 -23.89 -7.62 49.23
C THR A 28 -24.53 -6.67 48.22
N ALA A 29 -23.97 -5.46 48.11
CA ALA A 29 -24.48 -4.38 47.29
C ALA A 29 -24.15 -4.62 45.80
N GLN A 30 -24.86 -5.57 45.20
CA GLN A 30 -24.94 -5.73 43.75
C GLN A 30 -25.31 -4.38 43.12
N PRO A 31 -24.50 -3.80 42.22
CA PRO A 31 -24.76 -2.46 41.68
C PRO A 31 -26.13 -2.38 41.00
N ALA A 32 -26.98 -1.47 41.50
CA ALA A 32 -28.37 -1.37 41.09
C ALA A 32 -28.53 -0.78 39.68
N ASN A 33 -28.49 -1.63 38.66
CA ASN A 33 -28.90 -1.43 37.26
C ASN A 33 -28.83 0.02 36.74
N SER A 34 -27.66 0.63 36.87
CA SER A 34 -27.38 1.96 36.34
C SER A 34 -27.23 1.88 34.83
N LYS A 35 -28.08 2.58 34.06
CA LYS A 35 -27.85 2.78 32.63
C LYS A 35 -26.42 3.27 32.42
N ILE A 36 -25.64 2.52 31.64
CA ILE A 36 -24.26 2.86 31.30
C ILE A 36 -24.30 4.20 30.56
N ASN A 37 -23.70 5.25 31.14
CA ASN A 37 -23.56 6.52 30.44
C ASN A 37 -22.41 6.43 29.44
N TYR A 38 -22.75 6.19 28.18
CA TYR A 38 -21.79 6.03 27.09
C TYR A 38 -20.82 7.21 26.95
N GLU A 39 -21.28 8.45 27.21
CA GLU A 39 -20.45 9.65 27.12
C GLU A 39 -19.34 9.69 28.19
N GLU A 40 -19.65 9.29 29.43
CA GLU A 40 -18.64 9.20 30.50
C GLU A 40 -17.72 7.97 30.31
N VAL A 41 -18.23 6.87 29.74
CA VAL A 41 -17.38 5.72 29.37
C VAL A 41 -16.37 6.11 28.28
N LEU A 42 -16.79 6.82 27.23
CA LEU A 42 -15.87 7.37 26.22
C LEU A 42 -14.82 8.28 26.87
N ARG A 43 -15.26 9.27 27.66
CA ARG A 43 -14.36 10.20 28.35
C ARG A 43 -13.33 9.48 29.21
N LEU A 44 -13.72 8.39 29.88
CA LEU A 44 -12.81 7.55 30.67
C LEU A 44 -11.87 6.69 29.81
N VAL A 45 -12.32 6.20 28.65
CA VAL A 45 -11.48 5.48 27.68
C VAL A 45 -10.41 6.39 27.08
N ASP A 46 -10.74 7.65 26.76
CA ASP A 46 -9.80 8.64 26.22
C ASP A 46 -8.66 9.01 27.21
N GLN A 47 -8.82 8.69 28.50
CA GLN A 47 -7.79 8.87 29.54
C GLN A 47 -6.89 7.64 29.73
N LEU A 48 -7.15 6.51 29.05
CA LEU A 48 -6.36 5.28 29.16
C LEU A 48 -5.20 5.28 28.15
N GLY A 49 -3.99 4.98 28.63
CA GLY A 49 -2.88 4.64 27.73
C GLY A 49 -3.16 3.33 26.98
N HIS A 50 -2.66 3.21 25.73
CA HIS A 50 -2.91 2.06 24.85
C HIS A 50 -2.75 0.70 25.54
N GLY A 51 -1.66 0.50 26.31
CA GLY A 51 -1.44 -0.74 27.07
C GLY A 51 -2.53 -1.02 28.11
N GLN A 52 -3.07 -0.02 28.81
CA GLN A 52 -4.17 -0.18 29.78
C GLN A 52 -5.48 -0.55 29.07
N LEU A 53 -5.73 0.05 27.90
CA LEU A 53 -6.90 -0.27 27.07
C LEU A 53 -6.82 -1.73 26.57
N CYS A 54 -5.67 -2.16 26.04
CA CYS A 54 -5.44 -3.56 25.67
C CYS A 54 -5.65 -4.52 26.84
N ASP A 55 -5.18 -4.16 28.04
CA ASP A 55 -5.33 -4.96 29.25
C ASP A 55 -6.79 -5.11 29.68
N ILE A 56 -7.59 -4.03 29.58
CA ILE A 56 -9.02 -4.01 29.89
C ILE A 56 -9.83 -4.79 28.85
N VAL A 57 -9.58 -4.56 27.56
CA VAL A 57 -10.22 -5.28 26.45
C VAL A 57 -9.91 -6.78 26.51
N THR A 58 -8.68 -7.15 26.84
CA THR A 58 -8.27 -8.56 27.03
C THR A 58 -8.97 -9.20 28.23
N LYS A 59 -9.17 -8.48 29.33
CA LYS A 59 -9.92 -8.98 30.50
C LYS A 59 -11.41 -9.13 30.19
N ALA A 60 -11.99 -8.18 29.46
CA ALA A 60 -13.37 -8.25 29.00
C ALA A 60 -13.59 -9.45 28.07
N ALA A 61 -12.81 -9.59 27.00
CA ALA A 61 -12.91 -10.71 26.05
C ALA A 61 -12.68 -12.10 26.68
N LYS A 62 -11.93 -12.19 27.80
CA LYS A 62 -11.77 -13.44 28.57
C LYS A 62 -12.96 -13.77 29.49
N ALA A 63 -13.76 -12.77 29.87
CA ALA A 63 -14.94 -12.95 30.71
C ALA A 63 -16.26 -12.98 29.91
N HIS A 64 -16.26 -12.38 28.72
CA HIS A 64 -17.43 -12.09 27.89
C HIS A 64 -17.13 -12.45 26.43
N SER A 65 -17.72 -13.55 25.94
CA SER A 65 -17.45 -14.09 24.60
C SER A 65 -17.99 -13.19 23.49
N ASP A 66 -19.07 -12.45 23.78
CA ASP A 66 -19.61 -11.38 22.95
C ASP A 66 -18.55 -10.30 22.66
N VAL A 67 -17.80 -9.84 23.67
CA VAL A 67 -16.70 -8.88 23.47
C VAL A 67 -15.59 -9.47 22.59
N ALA A 68 -15.28 -10.75 22.72
CA ALA A 68 -14.33 -11.42 21.84
C ALA A 68 -14.84 -11.50 20.38
N THR A 69 -16.12 -11.83 20.20
CA THR A 69 -16.79 -11.85 18.89
C THR A 69 -16.83 -10.46 18.25
N ASP A 70 -17.13 -9.41 19.00
CA ASP A 70 -17.17 -8.03 18.49
C ASP A 70 -15.79 -7.54 18.04
N ILE A 71 -14.71 -7.92 18.74
CA ILE A 71 -13.33 -7.65 18.32
C ILE A 71 -13.04 -8.36 16.98
N HIS A 72 -13.37 -9.64 16.87
CA HIS A 72 -13.16 -10.41 15.64
C HIS A 72 -13.96 -9.84 14.46
N ASN A 73 -15.25 -9.54 14.67
CA ASN A 73 -16.12 -8.93 13.67
C ASN A 73 -15.60 -7.56 13.23
N THR A 74 -15.19 -6.70 14.17
CA THR A 74 -14.61 -5.38 13.86
C THR A 74 -13.35 -5.50 13.02
N ILE A 75 -12.46 -6.44 13.36
CA ILE A 75 -11.21 -6.68 12.61
C ILE A 75 -11.49 -7.22 11.21
N GLU A 76 -12.42 -8.17 11.04
CA GLU A 76 -12.78 -8.65 9.70
C GLU A 76 -13.56 -7.61 8.89
N GLU A 77 -14.40 -6.76 9.51
CA GLU A 77 -14.99 -5.61 8.83
C GLU A 77 -13.93 -4.62 8.33
N MET A 78 -12.89 -4.34 9.11
CA MET A 78 -11.77 -3.48 8.69
C MET A 78 -10.98 -4.13 7.54
N ARG A 79 -10.68 -5.42 7.64
CA ARG A 79 -10.01 -6.19 6.58
C ARG A 79 -10.85 -6.24 5.31
N GLU A 80 -12.17 -6.44 5.42
CA GLU A 80 -13.07 -6.49 4.28
C GLU A 80 -13.18 -5.14 3.58
N LYS A 81 -13.21 -4.03 4.33
CA LYS A 81 -13.16 -2.67 3.76
C LYS A 81 -11.85 -2.42 3.00
N GLU A 82 -10.73 -3.02 3.42
CA GLU A 82 -9.45 -2.95 2.71
C GLU A 82 -9.36 -3.93 1.51
N ARG A 83 -9.89 -5.16 1.65
CA ARG A 83 -10.01 -6.15 0.56
C ARG A 83 -10.86 -5.65 -0.60
N ASN A 84 -11.86 -4.81 -0.33
CA ASN A 84 -12.67 -4.15 -1.35
C ASN A 84 -12.08 -2.82 -1.86
N ARG A 85 -10.97 -2.34 -1.30
CA ARG A 85 -10.30 -1.11 -1.76
C ARG A 85 -9.35 -1.41 -2.92
N VAL A 86 -9.60 -0.76 -4.05
CA VAL A 86 -8.69 -0.73 -5.21
C VAL A 86 -7.97 0.61 -5.23
N ILE A 87 -6.64 0.58 -5.15
CA ILE A 87 -5.78 1.76 -5.19
C ILE A 87 -5.10 1.83 -6.56
N ASN A 88 -5.12 3.02 -7.17
CA ASN A 88 -4.30 3.32 -8.35
C ASN A 88 -3.05 4.11 -7.91
N PHE A 89 -1.88 3.69 -8.40
CA PHE A 89 -0.56 4.28 -8.12
C PHE A 89 0.05 5.02 -9.32
N ASP A 90 -0.66 5.14 -10.46
CA ASP A 90 -0.24 5.95 -11.62
C ASP A 90 0.24 7.37 -11.24
N PRO A 91 -0.42 8.10 -10.31
CA PRO A 91 0.06 9.44 -9.91
C PRO A 91 1.44 9.41 -9.25
N ALA A 92 1.77 8.36 -8.50
CA ALA A 92 3.06 8.21 -7.84
C ALA A 92 4.17 7.98 -8.87
N SER A 93 3.99 7.02 -9.79
CA SER A 93 4.95 6.80 -10.89
C SER A 93 5.10 8.02 -11.82
N LYS A 94 4.05 8.84 -11.97
CA LYS A 94 4.08 10.08 -12.75
C LYS A 94 4.78 11.24 -12.02
N SER A 95 4.74 11.29 -10.69
CA SER A 95 5.55 12.23 -9.92
C SER A 95 7.02 11.90 -10.09
N VAL A 96 7.44 10.68 -9.74
CA VAL A 96 8.84 10.22 -9.90
C VAL A 96 9.39 10.49 -11.30
N TRP A 97 8.61 10.21 -12.35
CA TRP A 97 8.99 10.58 -13.72
C TRP A 97 9.17 12.08 -13.93
N HIS A 98 8.23 12.92 -13.47
CA HIS A 98 8.31 14.38 -13.54
C HIS A 98 9.48 14.94 -12.74
N ASP A 99 9.73 14.40 -11.55
CA ASP A 99 10.69 14.96 -10.61
C ASP A 99 12.13 14.64 -11.07
N ILE A 100 12.37 13.43 -11.60
CA ILE A 100 13.64 13.07 -12.25
C ILE A 100 13.87 13.82 -13.59
N ASN A 101 12.85 13.93 -14.46
CA ASN A 101 13.06 14.36 -15.86
C ASN A 101 12.63 15.81 -16.18
N VAL A 102 11.81 16.44 -15.36
CA VAL A 102 11.09 17.69 -15.72
C VAL A 102 11.25 18.80 -14.70
N ALA A 103 11.21 18.52 -13.40
CA ALA A 103 11.21 19.52 -12.34
C ALA A 103 12.48 20.39 -12.36
N HIS A 104 13.65 19.75 -12.42
CA HIS A 104 14.96 20.40 -12.23
C HIS A 104 15.66 20.83 -13.53
N ARG A 105 15.09 20.53 -14.72
CA ARG A 105 15.71 20.78 -16.04
C ARG A 105 16.05 22.25 -16.37
N LYS A 106 15.64 23.20 -15.54
CA LYS A 106 15.94 24.64 -15.66
C LYS A 106 17.08 25.11 -14.76
N LEU A 107 17.55 24.25 -13.86
CA LEU A 107 18.68 24.51 -12.98
C LEU A 107 20.01 24.25 -13.70
N GLU A 108 21.07 24.93 -13.29
CA GLU A 108 22.43 24.66 -13.79
C GLU A 108 22.92 23.27 -13.34
N GLY A 109 23.89 22.67 -14.05
CA GLY A 109 24.30 21.27 -13.80
C GLY A 109 24.79 21.00 -12.36
N SER A 110 25.43 21.99 -11.72
CA SER A 110 25.80 21.93 -10.29
C SER A 110 24.57 21.93 -9.38
N GLN A 111 23.60 22.81 -9.64
CA GLN A 111 22.34 22.86 -8.89
C GLN A 111 21.47 21.61 -9.10
N GLN A 112 21.55 20.97 -10.27
CA GLN A 112 20.93 19.67 -10.52
C GLN A 112 21.63 18.55 -9.72
N TYR A 113 22.96 18.60 -9.60
CA TYR A 113 23.72 17.67 -8.76
C TYR A 113 23.35 17.82 -7.28
N ASP A 114 23.29 19.07 -6.77
CA ASP A 114 22.97 19.38 -5.38
C ASP A 114 21.60 18.82 -4.94
N VAL A 115 20.59 18.79 -5.83
CA VAL A 115 19.24 18.28 -5.54
C VAL A 115 19.01 16.82 -5.93
N ALA A 116 19.94 16.17 -6.66
CA ALA A 116 19.73 14.81 -7.14
C ALA A 116 19.64 13.78 -6.00
N GLY A 117 20.29 14.06 -4.86
CA GLY A 117 20.15 13.26 -3.64
C GLY A 117 18.72 13.30 -3.08
N ASP A 118 18.12 14.49 -3.00
CA ASP A 118 16.74 14.66 -2.50
C ASP A 118 15.74 13.95 -3.42
N VAL A 119 15.89 14.07 -4.75
CA VAL A 119 15.05 13.37 -5.73
C VAL A 119 15.17 11.83 -5.62
N TRP A 120 16.36 11.32 -5.27
CA TRP A 120 16.52 9.89 -4.99
C TRP A 120 15.79 9.48 -3.70
N TYR A 121 15.91 10.25 -2.61
CA TYR A 121 15.16 9.99 -1.37
C TYR A 121 13.63 10.04 -1.60
N ASP A 122 13.11 11.06 -2.28
CA ASP A 122 11.68 11.17 -2.62
C ASP A 122 11.20 9.99 -3.49
N THR A 123 12.09 9.41 -4.32
CA THR A 123 11.81 8.20 -5.11
C THR A 123 11.72 6.96 -4.22
N VAL A 124 12.62 6.80 -3.24
CA VAL A 124 12.58 5.69 -2.27
C VAL A 124 11.36 5.79 -1.35
N ASP A 125 11.08 6.97 -0.78
CA ASP A 125 9.87 7.23 0.01
C ASP A 125 8.59 6.94 -0.79
N THR A 126 8.60 7.21 -2.10
CA THR A 126 7.48 6.86 -3.00
C THR A 126 7.35 5.34 -3.19
N ILE A 127 8.46 4.61 -3.32
CA ILE A 127 8.47 3.14 -3.40
C ILE A 127 7.90 2.53 -2.11
N ASP A 128 8.40 2.93 -0.95
CA ASP A 128 7.93 2.44 0.36
C ASP A 128 6.44 2.79 0.60
N SER A 129 6.00 3.98 0.16
CA SER A 129 4.59 4.40 0.20
C SER A 129 3.68 3.55 -0.69
N ILE A 130 4.18 2.99 -1.80
CA ILE A 130 3.45 2.00 -2.61
C ILE A 130 3.34 0.68 -1.83
N VAL A 131 4.45 0.15 -1.31
CA VAL A 131 4.50 -1.13 -0.58
C VAL A 131 3.58 -1.12 0.63
N HIS A 132 3.68 -0.08 1.48
CA HIS A 132 2.84 0.08 2.66
C HIS A 132 1.33 0.07 2.32
N ARG A 133 0.97 0.57 1.14
CA ARG A 133 -0.41 0.61 0.62
C ARG A 133 -0.82 -0.64 -0.17
N CYS A 134 0.08 -1.61 -0.33
CA CYS A 134 -0.13 -2.92 -0.93
C CYS A 134 -0.08 -4.07 0.11
N GLY A 135 -0.18 -3.74 1.41
CA GLY A 135 -0.08 -4.69 2.52
C GLY A 135 -1.08 -5.88 2.51
N PRO A 136 -0.93 -6.84 3.43
CA PRO A 136 -1.44 -8.22 3.31
C PRO A 136 -2.96 -8.41 3.33
N PHE A 137 -3.75 -7.34 3.52
CA PHE A 137 -5.22 -7.37 3.47
C PHE A 137 -5.79 -6.58 2.28
N THR A 138 -4.96 -6.10 1.37
CA THR A 138 -5.37 -5.33 0.19
C THR A 138 -5.87 -6.23 -0.95
N SER A 139 -6.69 -5.67 -1.85
CA SER A 139 -7.15 -6.39 -3.04
C SER A 139 -5.98 -6.87 -3.92
N LEU A 140 -6.19 -7.98 -4.64
CA LEU A 140 -5.27 -8.42 -5.70
C LEU A 140 -5.00 -7.28 -6.71
N GLN A 141 -6.05 -6.55 -7.10
CA GLN A 141 -5.91 -5.42 -8.02
C GLN A 141 -5.03 -4.30 -7.46
N THR A 142 -5.12 -3.98 -6.16
CA THR A 142 -4.20 -3.02 -5.52
C THR A 142 -2.75 -3.48 -5.61
N ARG A 143 -2.48 -4.78 -5.41
CA ARG A 143 -1.13 -5.35 -5.49
C ARG A 143 -0.59 -5.37 -6.93
N LEU A 144 -1.41 -5.74 -7.92
CA LEU A 144 -1.08 -5.64 -9.35
C LEU A 144 -0.85 -4.20 -9.82
N ASN A 145 -1.63 -3.24 -9.31
CA ASN A 145 -1.44 -1.81 -9.58
C ASN A 145 -0.13 -1.28 -8.95
N GLY A 146 0.22 -1.80 -7.76
CA GLY A 146 1.49 -1.50 -7.08
C GLY A 146 2.69 -2.01 -7.88
N LEU A 147 2.73 -3.30 -8.21
CA LEU A 147 3.77 -3.90 -9.06
C LEU A 147 3.91 -3.16 -10.40
N SER A 148 2.78 -2.85 -11.06
CA SER A 148 2.76 -2.03 -12.29
C SER A 148 3.37 -0.63 -12.10
N ALA A 149 3.17 0.01 -10.94
CA ALA A 149 3.76 1.33 -10.65
C ALA A 149 5.26 1.24 -10.33
N LEU A 150 5.68 0.27 -9.52
CA LEU A 150 7.10 -0.01 -9.26
C LEU A 150 7.84 -0.31 -10.58
N ARG A 151 7.27 -1.14 -11.45
CA ARG A 151 7.81 -1.44 -12.80
C ARG A 151 8.04 -0.16 -13.61
N ARG A 152 7.12 0.79 -13.55
CA ARG A 152 7.22 2.09 -14.27
C ARG A 152 8.21 3.06 -13.63
N ILE A 153 8.43 2.98 -12.32
CA ILE A 153 9.53 3.67 -11.62
C ILE A 153 10.88 3.09 -12.06
N GLY A 154 11.02 1.77 -12.09
CA GLY A 154 12.22 1.09 -12.62
C GLY A 154 12.54 1.52 -14.06
N LYS A 155 11.57 1.43 -14.98
CA LYS A 155 11.77 1.87 -16.38
C LYS A 155 12.10 3.36 -16.48
N THR A 156 11.54 4.20 -15.59
CA THR A 156 11.92 5.62 -15.51
C THR A 156 13.40 5.78 -15.17
N ILE A 157 13.91 5.06 -14.16
CA ILE A 157 15.33 5.12 -13.76
C ILE A 157 16.24 4.63 -14.89
N CYS A 158 15.91 3.51 -15.55
CA CYS A 158 16.67 2.99 -16.70
C CYS A 158 16.71 3.95 -17.91
N LEU A 159 15.66 4.76 -18.12
CA LEU A 159 15.57 5.67 -19.27
C LEU A 159 15.91 7.15 -18.98
N SER A 160 16.12 7.53 -17.71
CA SER A 160 16.48 8.92 -17.35
C SER A 160 17.99 9.13 -17.49
N ASP A 161 18.47 9.40 -18.72
CA ASP A 161 19.90 9.51 -19.07
C ASP A 161 20.35 10.96 -19.36
N SER A 162 19.45 11.76 -19.92
CA SER A 162 19.70 13.06 -20.56
C SER A 162 19.87 14.26 -19.61
N GLY A 163 20.01 14.03 -18.30
CA GLY A 163 20.14 15.08 -17.29
C GLY A 163 20.88 14.62 -16.04
N VAL A 164 21.48 15.57 -15.30
CA VAL A 164 22.35 15.27 -14.14
C VAL A 164 21.57 14.58 -13.02
N VAL A 165 20.30 14.97 -12.79
CA VAL A 165 19.42 14.31 -11.82
C VAL A 165 19.21 12.84 -12.19
N GLY A 166 18.83 12.54 -13.43
CA GLY A 166 18.63 11.17 -13.91
C GLY A 166 19.90 10.31 -13.82
N HIS A 167 21.05 10.88 -14.17
CA HIS A 167 22.34 10.19 -14.07
C HIS A 167 22.72 9.85 -12.61
N GLU A 168 22.61 10.79 -11.68
CA GLU A 168 22.97 10.55 -10.28
C GLU A 168 21.92 9.66 -9.57
N VAL A 169 20.62 9.82 -9.83
CA VAL A 169 19.57 8.91 -9.31
C VAL A 169 19.82 7.47 -9.77
N ARG A 170 20.11 7.26 -11.05
CA ARG A 170 20.48 5.95 -11.62
C ARG A 170 21.68 5.34 -10.91
N LYS A 171 22.73 6.13 -10.71
CA LYS A 171 23.99 5.74 -10.06
C LYS A 171 23.82 5.38 -8.58
N GLN A 172 22.91 6.01 -7.84
CA GLN A 172 22.55 5.55 -6.49
C GLN A 172 21.86 4.16 -6.55
N CYS A 173 20.97 3.94 -7.52
CA CYS A 173 20.28 2.66 -7.73
C CYS A 173 21.18 1.51 -8.26
N GLN A 174 22.47 1.73 -8.52
CA GLN A 174 23.40 0.63 -8.84
C GLN A 174 23.86 -0.14 -7.59
N GLY A 175 23.73 0.45 -6.39
CA GLY A 175 24.12 -0.17 -5.12
C GLY A 175 22.98 -0.32 -4.11
N ASP A 176 21.74 -0.01 -4.50
CA ASP A 176 20.57 -0.13 -3.64
C ASP A 176 19.46 -0.95 -4.31
N HIS A 177 18.81 -1.79 -3.49
CA HIS A 177 17.82 -2.77 -3.91
C HIS A 177 16.39 -2.45 -3.46
N CYS A 178 16.06 -1.18 -3.19
CA CYS A 178 14.71 -0.79 -2.72
C CYS A 178 13.61 -1.27 -3.66
N LEU A 179 13.81 -1.18 -4.97
CA LEU A 179 12.81 -1.54 -5.97
C LEU A 179 12.52 -3.05 -5.98
N GLU A 180 13.56 -3.89 -5.99
CA GLU A 180 13.43 -5.34 -5.99
C GLU A 180 12.86 -5.84 -4.65
N LYS A 181 13.32 -5.27 -3.52
CA LYS A 181 12.74 -5.54 -2.19
C LYS A 181 11.25 -5.21 -2.16
N ALA A 182 10.85 -4.05 -2.69
CA ALA A 182 9.46 -3.61 -2.74
C ALA A 182 8.58 -4.54 -3.60
N MET A 183 9.07 -4.99 -4.76
CA MET A 183 8.37 -5.96 -5.58
C MET A 183 8.25 -7.33 -4.88
N ILE A 184 9.34 -7.81 -4.27
CA ILE A 184 9.36 -9.07 -3.49
C ILE A 184 8.41 -8.98 -2.29
N GLU A 185 8.35 -7.87 -1.56
CA GLU A 185 7.44 -7.72 -0.41
C GLU A 185 5.98 -7.83 -0.85
N ILE A 186 5.58 -7.13 -1.93
CA ILE A 186 4.22 -7.25 -2.48
C ILE A 186 3.93 -8.69 -2.92
N LEU A 187 4.85 -9.33 -3.66
CA LEU A 187 4.73 -10.72 -4.11
C LEU A 187 4.67 -11.73 -2.95
N SER A 188 5.34 -11.46 -1.82
CA SER A 188 5.32 -12.34 -0.65
C SER A 188 3.93 -12.42 0.01
N THR A 189 3.08 -11.40 -0.19
CA THR A 189 1.67 -11.43 0.24
C THR A 189 0.77 -12.23 -0.73
N MET A 190 1.24 -12.52 -1.93
CA MET A 190 0.45 -13.13 -3.00
C MET A 190 0.58 -14.65 -2.96
N SER A 191 -0.57 -15.32 -3.00
CA SER A 191 -0.63 -16.77 -3.15
C SER A 191 0.02 -17.21 -4.47
N GLU A 192 0.49 -18.45 -4.52
CA GLU A 192 1.14 -18.99 -5.71
C GLU A 192 0.24 -18.92 -6.96
N GLY A 193 -1.07 -19.14 -6.80
CA GLY A 193 -2.05 -18.98 -7.89
C GLY A 193 -2.21 -17.54 -8.37
N GLU A 194 -2.14 -16.55 -7.49
CA GLU A 194 -2.15 -15.12 -7.88
C GLU A 194 -0.86 -14.72 -8.61
N ARG A 195 0.29 -15.30 -8.22
CA ARG A 195 1.58 -15.07 -8.89
C ARG A 195 1.64 -15.78 -10.24
N ARG A 196 1.15 -17.01 -10.32
CA ARG A 196 1.00 -17.76 -11.58
C ARG A 196 0.02 -17.11 -12.55
N ALA A 197 -1.01 -16.40 -12.05
CA ALA A 197 -1.89 -15.60 -12.89
C ALA A 197 -1.16 -14.42 -13.57
N ILE A 198 -0.16 -13.80 -12.91
CA ILE A 198 0.75 -12.85 -13.60
C ILE A 198 1.53 -13.59 -14.70
N ARG A 199 2.03 -14.79 -14.38
CA ARG A 199 2.57 -15.81 -15.29
C ARG A 199 1.79 -15.95 -16.61
N GLU A 200 0.53 -16.33 -16.47
CA GLU A 200 -0.32 -16.79 -17.56
C GLU A 200 -0.96 -15.61 -18.33
N GLU A 201 -1.10 -14.43 -17.70
CA GLU A 201 -1.66 -13.22 -18.31
C GLU A 201 -0.72 -12.60 -19.36
N ASN A 202 -0.89 -13.06 -20.61
CA ASN A 202 -0.18 -12.59 -21.79
C ASN A 202 -1.16 -12.10 -22.88
N SER A 203 -2.34 -11.59 -22.50
CA SER A 203 -3.35 -11.09 -23.45
C SER A 203 -2.94 -9.82 -24.20
N SER A 204 -1.83 -9.20 -23.82
CA SER A 204 -1.28 -7.97 -24.41
C SER A 204 0.21 -7.82 -24.07
N GLU A 205 0.97 -7.12 -24.92
CA GLU A 205 2.33 -6.63 -24.62
C GLU A 205 2.36 -5.62 -23.45
N GLU A 206 1.20 -5.04 -23.08
CA GLU A 206 1.02 -4.20 -21.89
C GLU A 206 0.60 -4.98 -20.64
N ALA A 207 0.60 -6.31 -20.68
CA ALA A 207 0.45 -7.15 -19.49
C ALA A 207 1.68 -7.09 -18.58
N LEU A 208 1.48 -7.33 -17.27
CA LEU A 208 2.53 -7.13 -16.26
C LEU A 208 3.75 -8.04 -16.49
N TRP A 209 3.58 -9.29 -16.93
CA TRP A 209 4.69 -10.21 -17.12
C TRP A 209 5.64 -9.79 -18.29
N PRO A 210 5.17 -9.58 -19.53
CA PRO A 210 6.01 -9.02 -20.59
C PRO A 210 6.71 -7.72 -20.19
N LYS A 211 6.04 -6.85 -19.42
CA LYS A 211 6.64 -5.61 -18.93
C LYS A 211 7.68 -5.80 -17.82
N LEU A 212 7.63 -6.86 -17.03
CA LEU A 212 8.70 -7.19 -16.08
C LEU A 212 9.95 -7.69 -16.81
N LEU A 213 9.80 -8.51 -17.85
CA LEU A 213 10.91 -8.91 -18.73
C LEU A 213 11.53 -7.69 -19.45
N GLU A 214 10.69 -6.83 -20.05
CA GLU A 214 11.13 -5.55 -20.67
C GLU A 214 11.82 -4.61 -19.66
N LEU A 215 11.71 -4.83 -18.34
CA LEU A 215 12.49 -4.10 -17.34
C LEU A 215 13.82 -4.79 -17.01
N ASP A 216 13.86 -6.12 -16.99
CA ASP A 216 15.08 -6.92 -16.75
C ASP A 216 16.11 -6.70 -17.86
N ASP A 217 15.67 -6.80 -19.12
CA ASP A 217 16.48 -6.49 -20.31
C ASP A 217 17.06 -5.06 -20.25
N LEU A 218 16.22 -4.08 -19.88
CA LEU A 218 16.63 -2.66 -19.76
C LEU A 218 17.54 -2.39 -18.55
N ALA A 219 17.54 -3.23 -17.53
CA ALA A 219 18.34 -3.06 -16.32
C ALA A 219 19.73 -3.72 -16.43
N TYR A 220 19.81 -4.83 -17.16
CA TYR A 220 21.02 -5.63 -17.37
C TYR A 220 22.19 -4.80 -17.95
N ASP A 221 21.99 -4.13 -19.09
CA ASP A 221 23.03 -3.31 -19.76
C ASP A 221 23.49 -2.10 -18.92
N LEU A 222 22.76 -1.74 -17.87
CA LEU A 222 23.02 -0.59 -17.01
C LEU A 222 23.62 -0.96 -15.64
N CYS A 223 23.76 -2.26 -15.35
CA CYS A 223 24.06 -2.79 -14.01
C CYS A 223 23.11 -2.20 -12.95
N LEU A 224 21.80 -2.23 -13.22
CA LEU A 224 20.74 -1.80 -12.30
C LEU A 224 19.96 -3.01 -11.79
N PHE A 225 19.36 -2.87 -10.60
CA PHE A 225 18.39 -3.81 -10.05
C PHE A 225 18.87 -5.28 -10.11
N GLU A 226 20.10 -5.55 -9.65
CA GLU A 226 20.77 -6.87 -9.76
C GLU A 226 19.95 -8.06 -9.23
N ARG A 227 18.92 -7.79 -8.41
CA ARG A 227 18.03 -8.79 -7.81
C ARG A 227 16.65 -8.87 -8.49
N LEU A 228 16.48 -8.28 -9.67
CA LEU A 228 15.22 -8.32 -10.43
C LEU A 228 14.91 -9.75 -10.91
N ASN A 229 15.94 -10.56 -11.16
CA ASN A 229 15.83 -12.01 -11.33
C ASN A 229 15.13 -12.72 -10.15
N GLU A 230 15.30 -12.27 -8.90
CA GLU A 230 14.56 -12.81 -7.76
C GLU A 230 13.06 -12.51 -7.90
N VAL A 231 12.69 -11.29 -8.33
CA VAL A 231 11.29 -10.91 -8.60
C VAL A 231 10.67 -11.80 -9.68
N LEU A 232 11.42 -12.09 -10.75
CA LEU A 232 10.99 -13.01 -11.80
C LEU A 232 10.82 -14.44 -11.25
N ASN A 233 11.78 -14.95 -10.46
CA ASN A 233 11.71 -16.26 -9.81
C ASN A 233 10.54 -16.39 -8.80
N TRP A 234 10.08 -15.29 -8.19
CA TRP A 234 8.86 -15.28 -7.37
C TRP A 234 7.59 -15.49 -8.20
N ILE A 235 7.60 -15.18 -9.49
CA ILE A 235 6.45 -15.24 -10.40
C ILE A 235 6.47 -16.52 -11.26
N ASP A 236 7.64 -16.88 -11.79
CA ASP A 236 7.93 -18.14 -12.46
C ASP A 236 9.17 -18.78 -11.82
N PRO A 237 9.00 -19.64 -10.80
CA PRO A 237 10.13 -20.36 -10.23
C PRO A 237 10.73 -21.31 -11.29
N PRO A 238 12.06 -21.45 -11.35
CA PRO A 238 12.70 -22.46 -12.19
C PRO A 238 12.10 -23.84 -11.91
N ARG A 239 11.88 -24.64 -12.96
CA ARG A 239 11.40 -26.01 -12.79
C ARG A 239 12.42 -26.77 -11.95
N GLU A 240 11.99 -27.29 -10.80
CA GLU A 240 12.77 -28.26 -10.06
C GLU A 240 13.03 -29.45 -10.98
N VAL A 241 14.31 -29.71 -11.26
CA VAL A 241 14.72 -30.93 -11.96
C VAL A 241 14.61 -32.07 -10.96
N ASP A 242 13.56 -32.87 -11.10
CA ASP A 242 13.41 -34.15 -10.39
C ASP A 242 14.58 -35.08 -10.80
N ASP A 243 15.70 -34.97 -10.08
CA ASP A 243 16.93 -35.74 -10.27
C ASP A 243 16.75 -37.17 -9.70
N ALA A 244 15.69 -37.83 -10.19
CA ALA A 244 15.03 -38.98 -9.59
C ALA A 244 14.73 -40.07 -10.64
N SER A 245 15.74 -40.40 -11.46
CA SER A 245 15.72 -41.57 -12.35
C SER A 245 17.10 -42.25 -12.45
N ASP A 246 17.70 -42.53 -11.29
CA ASP A 246 18.72 -43.59 -11.18
C ASP A 246 18.04 -44.97 -11.38
N GLY A 247 18.54 -45.81 -12.28
CA GLY A 247 17.92 -47.12 -12.58
C GLY A 247 18.03 -47.64 -14.01
N GLU A 248 19.25 -47.96 -14.43
CA GLU A 248 19.63 -49.14 -15.25
C GLU A 248 18.95 -49.46 -16.62
N ASP A 249 19.81 -49.51 -17.63
CA ASP A 249 19.97 -50.60 -18.62
C ASP A 249 19.00 -50.77 -19.82
N SER A 250 19.52 -50.40 -21.00
CA SER A 250 19.49 -51.28 -22.18
C SER A 250 20.67 -50.99 -23.12
N GLU A 251 21.59 -51.94 -23.29
CA GLU A 251 22.68 -51.91 -24.28
C GLU A 251 22.18 -52.09 -25.73
N ASP A 252 23.03 -51.71 -26.71
CA ASP A 252 22.94 -51.95 -28.17
C ASP A 252 21.76 -51.30 -28.95
N GLU A 253 21.79 -51.11 -30.29
CA GLU A 253 22.71 -51.63 -31.33
C GLU A 253 23.04 -50.55 -32.42
N GLU A 254 23.95 -50.86 -33.35
CA GLU A 254 24.44 -49.97 -34.42
C GLU A 254 23.36 -49.43 -35.38
N GLY A 255 23.58 -48.22 -35.92
CA GLY A 255 22.67 -47.57 -36.86
C GLY A 255 23.28 -46.44 -37.69
N SER A 256 24.48 -46.64 -38.25
CA SER A 256 25.14 -45.62 -39.08
C SER A 256 24.54 -45.52 -40.49
N GLU A 257 24.08 -44.34 -40.90
CA GLU A 257 23.99 -44.02 -42.33
C GLU A 257 24.45 -42.59 -42.63
N TYR A 258 25.21 -42.46 -43.71
CA TYR A 258 26.00 -41.29 -44.09
C TYR A 258 25.33 -40.58 -45.26
N PHE A 259 25.11 -39.26 -45.15
CA PHE A 259 24.80 -38.39 -46.27
C PHE A 259 25.49 -37.04 -46.07
N GLY A 260 26.10 -36.49 -47.13
CA GLY A 260 27.05 -35.38 -47.04
C GLY A 260 26.55 -34.05 -47.62
N GLU A 261 27.49 -33.09 -47.62
CA GLU A 261 27.86 -32.10 -48.67
C GLU A 261 26.99 -32.12 -49.96
N GLU A 262 26.65 -31.02 -50.65
CA GLU A 262 27.37 -29.76 -51.00
C GLU A 262 26.35 -28.57 -51.18
N VAL A 263 26.62 -27.25 -51.31
CA VAL A 263 27.69 -26.25 -50.95
C VAL A 263 27.13 -24.82 -51.32
N GLU A 264 27.43 -23.76 -50.54
CA GLU A 264 27.24 -22.29 -50.84
C GLU A 264 25.77 -21.82 -51.15
N ASP A 265 25.32 -20.54 -51.18
CA ASP A 265 25.86 -19.16 -51.36
C ASP A 265 25.41 -18.21 -50.20
N GLU A 266 26.08 -17.08 -49.85
CA GLU A 266 25.98 -15.67 -50.38
C GLU A 266 24.51 -15.15 -50.54
N GLU A 267 24.12 -13.91 -50.17
CA GLU A 267 24.75 -12.59 -50.40
C GLU A 267 24.66 -11.60 -49.18
N GLU A 268 25.16 -10.36 -49.38
CA GLU A 268 25.21 -9.23 -48.44
C GLU A 268 23.89 -8.41 -48.38
N GLU A 269 23.68 -7.59 -47.34
CA GLU A 269 23.78 -6.11 -47.44
C GLU A 269 23.39 -5.36 -46.14
N ASN A 270 23.78 -4.09 -46.07
CA ASN A 270 23.62 -3.16 -44.94
C ASN A 270 22.26 -2.45 -44.96
N SER A 271 21.79 -1.93 -43.81
CA SER A 271 21.61 -0.47 -43.61
C SER A 271 21.08 -0.14 -42.20
N ASP A 272 21.45 1.04 -41.71
CA ASP A 272 20.75 1.73 -40.62
C ASP A 272 19.27 2.03 -40.98
N GLU A 273 18.40 2.15 -39.96
CA GLU A 273 17.87 3.47 -39.58
C GLU A 273 17.24 3.46 -38.16
N ASN A 274 17.27 4.61 -37.48
CA ASN A 274 16.67 4.80 -36.15
C ASN A 274 15.18 5.15 -36.28
N ASP A 275 14.28 4.45 -35.57
CA ASP A 275 12.91 4.93 -35.32
C ASP A 275 12.73 5.38 -33.85
N VAL A 276 13.17 6.60 -33.55
CA VAL A 276 12.97 7.22 -32.23
C VAL A 276 11.56 7.79 -32.16
N GLN A 277 10.60 6.95 -31.77
CA GLN A 277 9.19 7.35 -31.74
C GLN A 277 8.92 8.45 -30.69
N TYR A 278 8.67 9.64 -31.22
CA TYR A 278 8.42 10.87 -30.49
C TYR A 278 7.03 10.83 -29.85
N TYR A 279 6.94 10.82 -28.52
CA TYR A 279 5.64 10.88 -27.83
C TYR A 279 4.95 12.22 -28.09
N ASP A 280 3.90 12.19 -28.91
CA ASP A 280 3.24 13.39 -29.42
C ASP A 280 2.44 14.11 -28.32
N ASN A 281 2.38 15.44 -28.39
CA ASN A 281 1.97 16.31 -27.28
C ASN A 281 0.61 16.99 -27.56
N PRO A 282 -0.51 16.48 -27.03
CA PRO A 282 -1.85 16.99 -27.33
C PRO A 282 -2.16 18.28 -26.54
N SER A 283 -1.64 19.42 -27.00
CA SER A 283 -1.87 20.73 -26.35
C SER A 283 -1.85 21.93 -27.29
N ASN A 284 -2.66 21.90 -28.37
CA ASN A 284 -3.11 23.14 -29.00
C ASN A 284 -4.46 23.03 -29.73
N GLN A 285 -5.56 23.35 -29.05
CA GLN A 285 -6.76 23.88 -29.71
C GLN A 285 -7.15 25.22 -29.07
N SER A 286 -6.74 26.30 -29.75
CA SER A 286 -7.21 27.65 -29.47
C SER A 286 -8.71 27.76 -29.77
N SER A 287 -9.49 28.22 -28.80
CA SER A 287 -10.81 28.79 -29.04
C SER A 287 -10.96 30.07 -28.23
N ASN A 288 -11.45 31.13 -28.86
CA ASN A 288 -11.45 32.48 -28.31
C ASN A 288 -12.65 32.74 -27.39
N GLY A 289 -12.40 33.50 -26.33
CA GLY A 289 -13.34 34.48 -25.79
C GLY A 289 -14.29 34.01 -24.68
N ASN A 290 -14.00 34.47 -23.47
CA ASN A 290 -14.64 35.72 -23.06
C ASN A 290 -13.87 36.46 -21.96
N HIS A 291 -14.14 37.76 -21.85
CA HIS A 291 -13.38 38.71 -21.04
C HIS A 291 -14.27 39.26 -19.92
N HIS A 292 -14.03 38.88 -18.65
CA HIS A 292 -14.68 39.54 -17.51
C HIS A 292 -13.89 39.52 -16.20
N ILE A 293 -13.33 40.70 -15.87
CA ILE A 293 -13.28 41.36 -14.55
C ILE A 293 -12.65 40.63 -13.33
N PHE A 294 -11.59 41.27 -12.82
CA PHE A 294 -10.99 41.11 -11.48
C PHE A 294 -11.98 41.37 -10.33
N GLN A 295 -11.89 40.57 -9.24
CA GLN A 295 -12.19 40.83 -7.80
C GLN A 295 -12.68 39.51 -7.14
N VAL A 296 -12.40 39.14 -5.87
CA VAL A 296 -11.57 39.71 -4.78
C VAL A 296 -10.66 38.61 -4.20
N ARG A 297 -9.47 38.94 -3.68
CA ARG A 297 -8.72 38.08 -2.75
C ARG A 297 -9.23 38.30 -1.33
N GLU A 298 -9.76 37.28 -0.67
CA GLU A 298 -10.02 37.32 0.78
C GLU A 298 -9.07 36.33 1.47
N SER A 299 -8.22 36.85 2.37
CA SER A 299 -7.12 36.09 2.97
C SER A 299 -7.49 35.63 4.39
N ALA A 300 -7.67 34.33 4.57
CA ALA A 300 -7.75 33.73 5.91
C ALA A 300 -6.33 33.62 6.52
N ASN A 301 -5.92 34.64 7.28
CA ASN A 301 -4.75 34.55 8.15
C ASN A 301 -5.14 33.83 9.45
N GLU A 302 -4.81 32.55 9.59
CA GLU A 302 -4.70 31.93 10.92
C GLU A 302 -3.29 32.16 11.48
N ALA A 303 -3.22 32.55 12.76
CA ALA A 303 -1.97 32.96 13.40
C ALA A 303 -1.33 31.81 14.20
N PRO A 304 0.01 31.66 14.19
CA PRO A 304 0.69 30.63 14.97
C PRO A 304 0.58 30.93 16.47
N PHE A 305 0.12 29.95 17.24
CA PHE A 305 0.10 30.02 18.71
C PHE A 305 1.53 30.03 19.27
N ARG A 306 1.88 31.05 20.05
CA ARG A 306 3.09 31.03 20.88
C ARG A 306 2.84 30.25 22.17
N LEU A 307 3.77 29.36 22.51
CA LEU A 307 3.89 28.75 23.84
C LEU A 307 5.31 28.96 24.39
N ASP A 308 5.60 30.17 24.84
CA ASP A 308 6.80 30.49 25.63
C ASP A 308 6.46 30.35 27.13
N SER A 309 6.94 29.28 27.80
CA SER A 309 7.34 29.31 29.24
C SER A 309 7.78 27.94 29.80
N GLU A 310 9.05 27.59 29.64
CA GLU A 310 9.71 26.71 30.63
C GLU A 310 10.15 27.53 31.86
N PRO A 311 9.79 27.13 33.09
CA PRO A 311 10.46 27.61 34.30
C PRO A 311 11.71 26.75 34.60
N LYS A 312 12.91 27.33 34.46
CA LYS A 312 14.16 26.64 34.86
C LYS A 312 14.31 26.58 36.39
N ASN A 313 14.75 25.42 36.87
CA ASN A 313 14.92 25.10 38.30
C ASN A 313 15.72 26.12 39.11
N LYS A 314 15.29 26.35 40.36
CA LYS A 314 16.14 26.37 41.55
C LYS A 314 15.37 26.01 42.80
#